data_AF-A0A444XEB0-F1
#
_entry.id   AF-A0A444XEB0-F1
#
_cell.length_a   1.000
_cell.length_b   1.000
_cell.length_c   1.000
_cell.angle_alpha   90.00
_cell.angle_beta   90.00
_cell.angle_gamma   90.00
#
_symmetry.space_group_name_H-M   'P 1'
#
loop_
_entity.id
_entity.type
_entity.pdbx_description
1 polymer ?
#
loop_
_entity_poly.entity_id
_entity_poly.type
_entity_poly.pdbx_seq_one_letter_code
_entity_poly.pdbx_strand_id
1 'polypeptide(L)'
;MTMICFSALEAECLHQFGVAPRNIGHYSWGSACLAHLYRGLCRASCYNCKEIDGPITFLLGWAWIRLPYLSPLPREPHSFPLANRWRNWERDDQRYRFLNLAHFRKAFDELQEGQFVWVAYAVDRVDPNIIPPEIYMQSVVWSATVPLVSFECIEWHATDRYRRQFSFVQGVPQQEQNLDKAHGEVLTGPKNLNWATTLSHSTWVMHWTNRYHYVLSELPMPSQHPLETYMYWYRSKYGYDLNLSNLVGQESDDDNQNMDEGNQDMDDDAEGMDEDSQDADNDNEELEPQPVPPPTSNPIPQEHPQFSS
;
A
#
# COMPACT_ATOMS: atom_id res chain seq x y z
N MET A 1 3.90 3.94 -7.83
CA MET A 1 3.65 4.66 -6.56
C MET A 1 4.64 5.79 -6.40
N THR A 2 4.23 7.06 -6.54
CA THR A 2 5.16 8.11 -7.02
C THR A 2 5.09 9.50 -6.37
N MET A 3 4.44 9.66 -5.21
CA MET A 3 5.02 10.44 -4.08
C MET A 3 5.31 9.54 -2.94
N ILE A 4 5.64 8.34 -3.35
CA ILE A 4 6.04 7.27 -2.50
C ILE A 4 7.40 6.92 -3.12
N CYS A 5 8.20 7.97 -3.43
CA CYS A 5 9.63 7.78 -3.37
C CYS A 5 9.91 7.35 -1.93
N PHE A 6 10.88 6.47 -1.76
CA PHE A 6 11.34 6.07 -0.44
C PHE A 6 11.60 7.25 0.51
N SER A 7 11.96 8.43 0.02
CA SER A 7 12.16 9.64 0.85
C SER A 7 10.85 10.24 1.36
N ALA A 8 9.82 10.30 0.51
CA ALA A 8 8.48 10.72 0.90
C ALA A 8 7.86 9.69 1.86
N LEU A 9 7.94 8.39 1.52
CA LEU A 9 7.54 7.30 2.39
C LEU A 9 8.34 7.26 3.70
N GLU A 10 9.58 7.74 3.74
CA GLU A 10 10.36 7.79 4.99
C GLU A 10 9.73 8.80 5.94
N ALA A 11 9.35 9.98 5.45
CA ALA A 11 8.57 10.94 6.24
C ALA A 11 7.16 10.41 6.59
N GLU A 12 6.51 9.70 5.67
CA GLU A 12 5.19 9.10 5.93
C GLU A 12 5.24 7.94 6.94
N CYS A 13 6.19 7.01 6.79
CA CYS A 13 6.42 5.90 7.72
C CYS A 13 6.89 6.45 9.09
N LEU A 14 7.79 7.44 9.16
CA LEU A 14 8.20 8.04 10.45
C LEU A 14 7.06 8.74 11.20
N HIS A 15 6.15 9.40 10.48
CA HIS A 15 4.98 10.06 11.08
C HIS A 15 3.89 9.06 11.49
N GLN A 16 3.71 7.98 10.73
CA GLN A 16 2.67 6.97 10.98
C GLN A 16 3.07 5.97 12.09
N PHE A 17 4.36 5.70 12.29
CA PHE A 17 4.86 4.72 13.27
C PHE A 17 5.45 5.34 14.56
N GLY A 18 5.46 6.67 14.70
CA GLY A 18 5.92 7.36 15.91
C GLY A 18 7.44 7.49 16.03
N VAL A 19 7.88 8.50 16.79
CA VAL A 19 9.27 8.95 16.96
C VAL A 19 10.24 7.77 17.15
N ALA A 20 11.11 7.55 16.17
CA ALA A 20 12.10 6.50 16.23
C ALA A 20 13.16 6.77 17.32
N PRO A 21 13.59 5.75 18.09
CA PRO A 21 14.76 5.81 18.96
C PRO A 21 15.99 6.34 18.20
N ARG A 22 16.90 7.03 18.90
CA ARG A 22 18.04 7.83 18.38
C ARG A 22 19.00 7.17 17.35
N ASN A 23 18.86 5.86 17.04
CA ASN A 23 19.70 5.12 16.10
C ASN A 23 18.98 4.59 14.85
N ILE A 24 17.68 4.86 14.68
CA ILE A 24 16.87 4.31 13.57
C ILE A 24 16.63 5.31 12.43
N GLY A 25 16.91 6.60 12.64
CA GLY A 25 16.75 7.66 11.63
C GLY A 25 17.75 7.63 10.47
N HIS A 26 18.67 6.64 10.43
CA HIS A 26 19.62 6.46 9.34
C HIS A 26 19.14 5.45 8.27
N TYR A 27 18.03 4.75 8.52
CA TYR A 27 17.49 3.77 7.59
C TYR A 27 16.46 4.39 6.66
N SER A 28 16.50 4.02 5.38
CA SER A 28 15.50 4.44 4.41
C SER A 28 14.21 3.62 4.57
N TRP A 29 13.40 4.01 5.56
CA TRP A 29 12.15 3.33 5.89
C TRP A 29 11.19 3.26 4.72
N GLY A 30 11.16 4.30 3.88
CA GLY A 30 10.30 4.24 2.72
C GLY A 30 10.78 3.29 1.62
N SER A 31 12.08 3.03 1.51
CA SER A 31 12.56 2.00 0.58
C SER A 31 12.07 0.63 1.03
N ALA A 32 12.11 0.39 2.34
CA ALA A 32 11.61 -0.83 2.93
C ALA A 32 10.09 -0.96 2.80
N CYS A 33 9.34 0.11 3.11
CA CYS A 33 7.88 0.17 2.93
C CYS A 33 7.50 -0.16 1.46
N LEU A 34 8.21 0.42 0.48
CA LEU A 34 7.95 0.19 -0.95
C LEU A 34 8.37 -1.21 -1.43
N ALA A 35 9.50 -1.74 -0.96
CA ALA A 35 9.94 -3.10 -1.28
C ALA A 35 8.91 -4.13 -0.83
N HIS A 36 8.46 -4.05 0.43
CA HIS A 36 7.44 -4.98 0.93
C HIS A 36 6.11 -4.84 0.20
N LEU A 37 5.73 -3.62 -0.21
CA LEU A 37 4.54 -3.43 -1.03
C LEU A 37 4.67 -4.04 -2.43
N TYR A 38 5.82 -3.90 -3.08
CA TYR A 38 6.06 -4.50 -4.40
C TYR A 38 5.99 -6.02 -4.31
N ARG A 39 6.56 -6.60 -3.25
CA ARG A 39 6.44 -8.03 -2.99
C ARG A 39 5.01 -8.47 -2.74
N GLY A 40 4.26 -7.69 -1.95
CA GLY A 40 2.83 -7.89 -1.71
C GLY A 40 2.02 -7.89 -3.00
N LEU A 41 2.22 -6.89 -3.86
CA LEU A 41 1.58 -6.77 -5.18
C LEU A 41 1.94 -7.92 -6.11
N CYS A 42 3.21 -8.32 -6.14
CA CYS A 42 3.66 -9.45 -6.95
C CYS A 42 2.93 -10.73 -6.55
N ARG A 43 2.87 -11.04 -5.25
CA ARG A 43 2.14 -12.22 -4.73
C ARG A 43 0.64 -12.13 -5.02
N ALA A 44 0.04 -10.96 -4.81
CA ALA A 44 -1.38 -10.73 -5.06
C ALA A 44 -1.78 -10.85 -6.54
N SER A 45 -0.82 -10.67 -7.47
CA SER A 45 -1.06 -10.82 -8.91
C SER A 45 -1.15 -12.28 -9.37
N CYS A 46 -0.76 -13.24 -8.52
CA CYS A 46 -0.90 -14.67 -8.83
C CYS A 46 -2.37 -15.08 -8.83
N TYR A 47 -2.79 -15.86 -9.84
CA TYR A 47 -4.19 -16.24 -10.06
C TYR A 47 -4.87 -16.96 -8.87
N ASN A 48 -4.09 -17.60 -8.00
CA ASN A 48 -4.57 -18.35 -6.84
C ASN A 48 -4.52 -17.53 -5.53
N CYS A 49 -4.04 -16.28 -5.58
CA CYS A 49 -3.95 -15.42 -4.42
C CYS A 49 -5.31 -14.76 -4.14
N LYS A 50 -5.75 -14.79 -2.88
CA LYS A 50 -7.03 -14.23 -2.44
C LYS A 50 -6.89 -12.97 -1.60
N GLU A 51 -5.69 -12.71 -1.09
CA GLU A 51 -5.38 -11.66 -0.14
C GLU A 51 -4.10 -10.95 -0.54
N ILE A 52 -3.98 -9.68 -0.15
CA ILE A 52 -2.76 -8.91 -0.28
C ILE A 52 -2.25 -8.57 1.12
N ASP A 53 -0.93 -8.53 1.26
CA ASP A 53 -0.23 -8.15 2.48
C ASP A 53 0.75 -7.00 2.17
N GLY A 54 1.27 -6.35 3.21
CA GLY A 54 2.15 -5.19 3.14
C GLY A 54 1.43 -3.89 3.48
N PRO A 55 2.05 -2.73 3.21
CA PRO A 55 1.52 -1.45 3.66
C PRO A 55 0.44 -0.92 2.70
N ILE A 56 -0.73 -1.57 2.71
CA ILE A 56 -1.87 -1.35 1.80
C ILE A 56 -2.42 0.07 1.87
N THR A 57 -2.31 0.75 3.01
CA THR A 57 -2.71 2.17 3.16
C THR A 57 -2.06 3.06 2.10
N PHE A 58 -0.79 2.79 1.76
CA PHE A 58 -0.11 3.53 0.72
C PHE A 58 -0.66 3.22 -0.68
N LEU A 59 -1.03 1.96 -0.95
CA LEU A 59 -1.63 1.56 -2.23
C LEU A 59 -2.98 2.26 -2.43
N LEU A 60 -3.81 2.31 -1.39
CA LEU A 60 -5.08 3.03 -1.39
C LEU A 60 -4.87 4.53 -1.61
N GLY A 61 -3.98 5.15 -0.82
CA GLY A 61 -3.63 6.56 -0.99
C GLY A 61 -3.11 6.88 -2.40
N TRP A 62 -2.28 5.99 -2.97
CA TRP A 62 -1.81 6.14 -4.35
C TRP A 62 -2.95 6.05 -5.38
N ALA A 63 -3.85 5.09 -5.22
CA ALA A 63 -4.98 4.89 -6.11
C ALA A 63 -5.90 6.13 -6.07
N TRP A 64 -6.28 6.60 -4.89
CA TRP A 64 -7.18 7.75 -4.72
C TRP A 64 -6.59 9.05 -5.24
N ILE A 65 -5.29 9.26 -5.05
CA ILE A 65 -4.58 10.42 -5.62
C ILE A 65 -4.60 10.38 -7.15
N ARG A 66 -4.59 9.19 -7.77
CA ARG A 66 -4.52 9.03 -9.24
C ARG A 66 -5.83 8.85 -9.95
N LEU A 67 -6.83 8.39 -9.22
CA LEU A 67 -8.18 8.14 -9.68
C LEU A 67 -9.13 8.88 -8.73
N PRO A 68 -9.14 10.23 -8.72
CA PRO A 68 -9.96 10.99 -7.76
C PRO A 68 -11.45 10.68 -7.86
N TYR A 69 -11.92 10.27 -9.04
CA TYR A 69 -13.32 9.87 -9.26
C TYR A 69 -13.69 8.56 -8.54
N LEU A 70 -12.70 7.72 -8.21
CA LEU A 70 -12.85 6.52 -7.39
C LEU A 70 -12.45 6.76 -5.94
N SER A 71 -12.14 7.99 -5.54
CA SER A 71 -11.70 8.27 -4.17
C SER A 71 -12.88 8.61 -3.27
N PRO A 72 -12.85 8.23 -1.98
CA PRO A 72 -13.77 8.78 -1.00
C PRO A 72 -13.50 10.29 -0.85
N LEU A 73 -14.46 11.02 -0.28
CA LEU A 73 -14.29 12.45 -0.08
C LEU A 73 -13.07 12.73 0.83
N PRO A 74 -12.09 13.54 0.38
CA PRO A 74 -10.95 13.91 1.21
C PRO A 74 -11.42 14.83 2.34
N ARG A 75 -11.08 14.49 3.58
CA ARG A 75 -11.57 15.18 4.79
C ARG A 75 -10.58 16.22 5.30
N GLU A 76 -9.29 15.89 5.21
CA GLU A 76 -8.21 16.77 5.63
C GLU A 76 -7.35 17.13 4.41
N PRO A 77 -7.82 17.98 3.47
CA PRO A 77 -7.11 18.24 2.22
C PRO A 77 -5.69 18.81 2.42
N HIS A 78 -5.43 19.43 3.57
CA HIS A 78 -4.15 20.01 3.97
C HIS A 78 -3.35 19.14 4.96
N SER A 79 -3.63 17.83 5.06
CA SER A 79 -2.84 16.95 5.92
C SER A 79 -1.64 16.33 5.21
N PHE A 80 -0.58 16.14 5.99
CA PHE A 80 0.58 15.32 5.67
C PHE A 80 0.75 14.29 6.80
N PRO A 81 1.10 13.02 6.52
CA PRO A 81 1.19 12.32 5.22
C PRO A 81 -0.03 12.45 4.31
N LEU A 82 0.14 12.37 2.99
CA LEU A 82 -0.98 12.61 2.04
C LEU A 82 -2.09 11.57 2.17
N ALA A 83 -1.75 10.35 2.58
CA ALA A 83 -2.73 9.29 2.85
C ALA A 83 -3.73 9.69 3.96
N ASN A 84 -3.36 10.58 4.87
CA ASN A 84 -4.25 11.04 5.95
C ASN A 84 -5.45 11.85 5.45
N ARG A 85 -5.42 12.35 4.22
CA ARG A 85 -6.58 13.01 3.58
C ARG A 85 -7.84 12.16 3.63
N TRP A 86 -7.68 10.84 3.59
CA TRP A 86 -8.77 9.85 3.61
C TRP A 86 -8.82 9.06 4.91
N ARG A 87 -8.24 9.57 5.99
CA ARG A 87 -8.30 8.90 7.29
C ARG A 87 -9.76 8.68 7.70
N ASN A 88 -10.05 7.47 8.18
CA ASN A 88 -11.39 7.02 8.60
C ASN A 88 -12.46 7.05 7.49
N TRP A 89 -12.07 7.02 6.21
CA TRP A 89 -13.00 7.05 5.06
C TRP A 89 -14.20 6.10 5.22
N GLU A 90 -14.01 4.91 5.80
CA GLU A 90 -15.02 3.88 6.06
C GLU A 90 -16.21 4.34 6.94
N ARG A 91 -15.97 5.26 7.90
CA ARG A 91 -16.99 5.62 8.89
C ARG A 91 -18.02 6.62 8.40
N ASP A 92 -17.60 7.58 7.56
CA ASP A 92 -18.42 8.76 7.27
C ASP A 92 -18.70 8.97 5.77
N ASP A 93 -18.07 8.21 4.86
CA ASP A 93 -18.46 8.23 3.43
C ASP A 93 -19.50 7.15 3.14
N GLN A 94 -20.77 7.50 3.31
CA GLN A 94 -21.89 6.58 3.06
C GLN A 94 -21.87 6.06 1.62
N ARG A 95 -21.53 6.89 0.62
CA ARG A 95 -21.55 6.46 -0.78
C ARG A 95 -20.47 5.42 -1.05
N TYR A 96 -19.26 5.67 -0.56
CA TYR A 96 -18.15 4.76 -0.75
C TYR A 96 -18.40 3.40 -0.09
N ARG A 97 -19.09 3.37 1.06
CA ARG A 97 -19.47 2.14 1.77
C ARG A 97 -20.36 1.19 0.96
N PHE A 98 -21.15 1.72 0.03
CA PHE A 98 -22.00 0.92 -0.85
C PHE A 98 -21.32 0.50 -2.17
N LEU A 99 -20.08 0.97 -2.42
CA LEU A 99 -19.31 0.51 -3.57
C LEU A 99 -18.82 -0.91 -3.31
N ASN A 100 -19.24 -1.82 -4.17
CA ASN A 100 -18.77 -3.20 -4.19
C ASN A 100 -17.81 -3.43 -5.38
N LEU A 101 -17.28 -4.65 -5.49
CA LEU A 101 -16.33 -5.03 -6.52
C LEU A 101 -16.84 -4.75 -7.96
N ALA A 102 -18.14 -4.95 -8.23
CA ALA A 102 -18.72 -4.71 -9.53
C ALA A 102 -18.67 -3.23 -9.94
N HIS A 103 -18.88 -2.32 -8.98
CA HIS A 103 -18.77 -0.89 -9.22
C HIS A 103 -17.35 -0.48 -9.62
N PHE A 104 -16.34 -0.99 -8.91
CA PHE A 104 -14.94 -0.70 -9.23
C PHE A 104 -14.53 -1.28 -10.58
N ARG A 105 -14.92 -2.53 -10.89
CA ARG A 105 -14.67 -3.16 -12.20
C ARG A 105 -15.24 -2.32 -13.34
N LYS A 106 -16.53 -1.99 -13.26
CA LYS A 106 -17.20 -1.12 -14.24
C LYS A 106 -16.46 0.22 -14.41
N ALA A 107 -16.08 0.84 -13.32
CA ALA A 107 -15.42 2.14 -13.35
C ALA A 107 -13.97 2.08 -13.86
N PHE A 108 -13.33 0.91 -13.86
CA PHE A 108 -12.08 0.66 -14.57
C PHE A 108 -12.29 0.40 -16.06
N ASP A 109 -13.34 -0.35 -16.42
CA ASP A 109 -13.69 -0.61 -17.83
C ASP A 109 -14.09 0.68 -18.58
N GLU A 110 -14.74 1.61 -17.87
CA GLU A 110 -15.18 2.90 -18.41
C GLU A 110 -14.12 4.00 -18.32
N LEU A 111 -12.94 3.73 -17.75
CA LEU A 111 -11.87 4.72 -17.54
C LEU A 111 -11.40 5.33 -18.87
N GLN A 112 -11.57 6.65 -19.01
CA GLN A 112 -11.20 7.43 -20.18
C GLN A 112 -9.79 8.01 -20.09
N GLU A 113 -9.21 8.35 -21.25
CA GLU A 113 -7.96 9.12 -21.31
C GLU A 113 -8.11 10.46 -20.57
N GLY A 114 -7.16 10.77 -19.69
CA GLY A 114 -7.17 12.00 -18.88
C GLY A 114 -7.82 11.87 -17.51
N GLN A 115 -8.63 10.84 -17.25
CA GLN A 115 -9.17 10.57 -15.91
C GLN A 115 -8.11 10.02 -14.95
N PHE A 116 -7.11 9.30 -15.48
CA PHE A 116 -5.95 8.87 -14.72
C PHE A 116 -4.93 10.01 -14.58
N VAL A 117 -4.57 10.32 -13.35
CA VAL A 117 -3.60 11.37 -13.03
C VAL A 117 -2.18 10.78 -12.97
N TRP A 118 -1.40 11.01 -14.01
CA TRP A 118 -0.02 10.53 -14.09
C TRP A 118 0.90 11.25 -13.08
N VAL A 119 0.95 12.57 -13.15
CA VAL A 119 1.83 13.44 -12.35
C VAL A 119 1.03 14.02 -11.18
N ALA A 120 0.62 13.15 -10.25
CA ALA A 120 -0.36 13.52 -9.22
C ALA A 120 0.14 14.50 -8.15
N TYR A 121 1.38 14.94 -8.28
CA TYR A 121 2.13 15.62 -7.24
C TYR A 121 2.96 16.77 -7.80
N ALA A 122 2.60 17.18 -9.01
CA ALA A 122 3.02 18.45 -9.54
C ALA A 122 2.47 19.58 -8.64
N VAL A 123 3.17 20.72 -8.69
CA VAL A 123 2.92 21.92 -7.88
C VAL A 123 1.49 22.46 -8.03
N ASP A 124 0.84 22.19 -9.16
CA ASP A 124 -0.54 22.56 -9.46
C ASP A 124 -1.59 21.63 -8.82
N ARG A 125 -1.18 20.46 -8.31
CA ARG A 125 -2.10 19.44 -7.74
C ARG A 125 -1.99 19.25 -6.24
N VAL A 126 -0.79 19.45 -5.69
CA VAL A 126 -0.57 19.42 -4.24
C VAL A 126 0.10 20.73 -3.85
N ASP A 127 -0.52 21.44 -2.91
CA ASP A 127 0.05 22.65 -2.33
C ASP A 127 1.47 22.34 -1.82
N PRO A 128 2.50 23.03 -2.33
CA PRO A 128 3.89 22.80 -1.93
C PRO A 128 4.12 22.91 -0.42
N ASN A 129 3.30 23.67 0.30
CA ASN A 129 3.41 23.85 1.74
C ASN A 129 2.92 22.65 2.55
N ILE A 130 2.17 21.71 1.94
CA ILE A 130 1.72 20.48 2.62
C ILE A 130 2.89 19.51 2.79
N ILE A 131 3.84 19.51 1.86
CA ILE A 131 4.88 18.49 1.81
C ILE A 131 6.17 19.07 2.37
N PRO A 132 6.74 18.46 3.44
CA PRO A 132 7.98 18.93 4.04
C PRO A 132 9.09 19.17 2.99
N PRO A 133 9.77 20.33 3.00
CA PRO A 133 10.80 20.67 2.02
C PRO A 133 11.91 19.62 1.90
N GLU A 134 12.22 18.91 2.99
CA GLU A 134 13.24 17.86 3.06
C GLU A 134 12.93 16.70 2.10
N ILE A 135 11.64 16.43 1.83
CA ILE A 135 11.20 15.42 0.88
C ILE A 135 11.51 15.87 -0.55
N TYR A 136 11.21 17.13 -0.87
CA TYR A 136 11.53 17.70 -2.18
C TYR A 136 13.04 17.82 -2.43
N MET A 137 13.86 18.01 -1.39
CA MET A 137 15.32 18.00 -1.52
C MET A 137 15.84 16.66 -2.07
N GLN A 138 15.11 15.56 -1.87
CA GLN A 138 15.45 14.24 -2.39
C GLN A 138 14.75 13.90 -3.72
N SER A 139 14.03 14.86 -4.34
CA SER A 139 13.29 14.65 -5.60
C SER A 139 14.13 14.13 -6.76
N VAL A 140 15.42 14.45 -6.78
CA VAL A 140 16.36 14.02 -7.82
C VAL A 140 16.48 12.50 -7.96
N VAL A 141 16.25 11.73 -6.88
CA VAL A 141 16.35 10.26 -6.90
C VAL A 141 14.99 9.56 -7.02
N TRP A 142 13.89 10.30 -7.16
CA TRP A 142 12.55 9.71 -7.22
C TRP A 142 12.34 8.84 -8.45
N SER A 143 12.99 9.19 -9.55
CA SER A 143 12.96 8.44 -10.81
C SER A 143 14.21 7.57 -10.98
N ALA A 144 14.84 7.12 -9.90
CA ALA A 144 15.97 6.20 -9.99
C ALA A 144 15.47 4.76 -10.23
N THR A 145 16.00 4.10 -11.27
CA THR A 145 15.75 2.67 -11.50
C THR A 145 16.77 1.83 -10.73
N VAL A 146 16.39 1.35 -9.55
CA VAL A 146 17.32 0.76 -8.56
C VAL A 146 16.68 -0.37 -7.74
N PRO A 147 17.48 -1.24 -7.09
CA PRO A 147 16.93 -2.18 -6.12
C PRO A 147 16.51 -1.47 -4.84
N LEU A 148 15.30 -1.70 -4.37
CA LEU A 148 14.84 -1.33 -3.03
C LEU A 148 15.32 -2.40 -2.07
N VAL A 149 16.10 -1.99 -1.07
CA VAL A 149 16.73 -2.91 -0.14
C VAL A 149 16.11 -2.72 1.25
N SER A 150 15.50 -3.77 1.76
CA SER A 150 15.02 -3.92 3.14
C SER A 150 15.71 -5.13 3.76
N PHE A 151 15.80 -5.20 5.09
CA PHE A 151 16.42 -6.33 5.80
C PHE A 151 15.91 -7.71 5.38
N GLU A 152 14.70 -7.80 4.83
CA GLU A 152 14.04 -9.07 4.48
C GLU A 152 13.56 -9.16 3.03
N CYS A 153 13.90 -8.17 2.21
CA CYS A 153 13.29 -8.02 0.90
C CYS A 153 14.18 -7.18 -0.03
N ILE A 154 14.40 -7.69 -1.24
CA ILE A 154 14.95 -6.93 -2.36
C ILE A 154 13.92 -6.93 -3.47
N GLU A 155 13.51 -5.74 -3.89
CA GLU A 155 12.60 -5.57 -5.02
C GLU A 155 13.15 -4.56 -6.02
N TRP A 156 12.77 -4.68 -7.29
CA TRP A 156 13.28 -3.81 -8.34
C TRP A 156 12.35 -2.60 -8.56
N HIS A 157 12.87 -1.40 -8.36
CA HIS A 157 12.15 -0.15 -8.66
C HIS A 157 12.26 0.20 -10.15
N ALA A 158 11.42 -0.41 -10.98
CA ALA A 158 11.46 -0.25 -12.44
C ALA A 158 10.87 1.09 -12.96
N THR A 159 11.44 2.24 -12.57
CA THR A 159 10.87 3.56 -12.90
C THR A 159 10.78 3.87 -14.39
N ASP A 160 11.60 3.20 -15.21
CA ASP A 160 11.60 3.25 -16.66
C ASP A 160 10.31 2.70 -17.30
N ARG A 161 9.50 1.95 -16.55
CA ARG A 161 8.22 1.37 -17.02
C ARG A 161 7.00 2.25 -16.78
N TYR A 162 7.13 3.27 -15.94
CA TYR A 162 6.04 4.20 -15.61
C TYR A 162 6.52 5.65 -15.58
N ARG A 163 7.33 6.00 -16.57
CA ARG A 163 8.01 7.30 -16.71
C ARG A 163 7.05 8.49 -16.70
N ARG A 164 5.82 8.28 -17.17
CA ARG A 164 4.74 9.29 -17.15
C ARG A 164 4.44 9.81 -15.75
N GLN A 165 4.67 9.00 -14.71
CA GLN A 165 4.46 9.43 -13.33
C GLN A 165 5.45 10.53 -12.90
N PHE A 166 6.56 10.67 -13.61
CA PHE A 166 7.60 11.67 -13.40
C PHE A 166 7.62 12.75 -14.49
N SER A 167 6.51 12.92 -15.23
CA SER A 167 6.38 13.87 -16.34
C SER A 167 7.28 13.60 -17.55
N PHE A 168 7.79 12.37 -17.68
CA PHE A 168 8.52 11.94 -18.87
C PHE A 168 7.60 11.23 -19.86
N VAL A 169 8.05 11.19 -21.12
CA VAL A 169 7.40 10.41 -22.15
C VAL A 169 7.68 8.92 -21.93
N GLN A 170 6.67 8.08 -22.10
CA GLN A 170 6.87 6.63 -21.99
C GLN A 170 7.54 6.10 -23.25
N GLY A 171 8.82 5.73 -23.10
CA GLY A 171 9.58 4.98 -24.10
C GLY A 171 9.47 3.47 -23.90
N VAL A 172 10.09 2.73 -24.82
CA VAL A 172 10.27 1.27 -24.67
C VAL A 172 11.17 1.02 -23.45
N PRO A 173 10.69 0.31 -22.42
CA PRO A 173 11.48 0.06 -21.23
C PRO A 173 12.64 -0.90 -21.50
N GLN A 174 13.64 -0.88 -20.63
CA GLN A 174 14.73 -1.85 -20.72
C GLN A 174 14.25 -3.25 -20.35
N GLN A 175 15.08 -4.24 -20.66
CA GLN A 175 14.83 -5.64 -20.29
C GLN A 175 14.58 -5.74 -18.78
N GLU A 176 13.65 -6.63 -18.40
CA GLU A 176 13.28 -6.83 -17.00
C GLU A 176 14.48 -7.31 -16.20
N GLN A 177 14.75 -6.63 -15.09
CA GLN A 177 15.79 -7.07 -14.17
C GLN A 177 15.28 -8.32 -13.45
N ASN A 178 15.93 -9.45 -13.72
CA ASN A 178 15.66 -10.67 -12.98
C ASN A 178 16.37 -10.60 -11.62
N LEU A 179 15.60 -10.75 -10.54
CA LEU A 179 16.08 -10.77 -9.17
C LEU A 179 16.47 -12.19 -8.71
N ASP A 180 16.23 -13.21 -9.52
CA ASP A 180 16.48 -14.63 -9.25
C ASP A 180 16.03 -15.03 -7.83
N LYS A 181 16.95 -15.56 -7.02
CA LYS A 181 16.68 -16.01 -5.66
C LYS A 181 16.36 -14.86 -4.71
N ALA A 182 16.83 -13.63 -4.98
CA ALA A 182 16.66 -12.49 -4.07
C ALA A 182 15.19 -12.08 -3.89
N HIS A 183 14.34 -12.30 -4.90
CA HIS A 183 12.90 -12.02 -4.78
C HIS A 183 12.18 -13.03 -3.86
N GLY A 184 12.61 -14.29 -3.89
CA GLY A 184 12.05 -15.38 -3.07
C GLY A 184 12.71 -15.53 -1.70
N GLU A 185 13.76 -14.75 -1.41
CA GLU A 185 14.44 -14.79 -0.12
C GLU A 185 13.52 -14.24 0.98
N VAL A 186 13.12 -15.13 1.87
CA VAL A 186 12.48 -14.82 3.14
C VAL A 186 13.54 -15.02 4.22
N LEU A 187 13.59 -14.17 5.24
CA LEU A 187 14.54 -14.31 6.35
C LEU A 187 14.26 -15.57 7.19
N THR A 188 14.67 -16.72 6.69
CA THR A 188 14.99 -17.92 7.47
C THR A 188 16.47 -17.96 7.85
N GLY A 189 17.25 -16.94 7.48
CA GLY A 189 18.71 -16.84 7.69
C GLY A 189 19.14 -16.11 8.98
N PRO A 190 20.46 -16.00 9.22
CA PRO A 190 21.02 -15.41 10.44
C PRO A 190 20.67 -13.92 10.57
N LYS A 191 20.11 -13.53 11.71
CA LYS A 191 19.61 -12.16 11.99
C LYS A 191 20.68 -11.04 12.00
N ASN A 192 21.97 -11.39 11.87
CA ASN A 192 23.11 -10.45 11.97
C ASN A 192 24.01 -10.43 10.71
N LEU A 193 23.51 -10.87 9.56
CA LEU A 193 24.29 -10.87 8.33
C LEU A 193 24.39 -9.46 7.73
N ASN A 194 25.61 -8.92 7.60
CA ASN A 194 25.82 -7.62 6.96
C ASN A 194 25.81 -7.75 5.43
N TRP A 195 24.69 -7.37 4.81
CA TRP A 195 24.46 -7.44 3.36
C TRP A 195 25.43 -6.60 2.53
N ALA A 196 26.05 -5.56 3.10
CA ALA A 196 27.08 -4.79 2.41
C ALA A 196 28.36 -5.60 2.17
N THR A 197 28.62 -6.61 3.02
CA THR A 197 29.84 -7.44 2.97
C THR A 197 29.61 -8.83 2.41
N THR A 198 28.35 -9.30 2.38
CA THR A 198 28.02 -10.62 1.84
C THR A 198 28.04 -10.59 0.31
N LEU A 199 28.77 -11.53 -0.30
CA LEU A 199 28.96 -11.58 -1.75
C LEU A 199 27.63 -11.66 -2.52
N SER A 200 26.61 -12.32 -1.97
CA SER A 200 25.28 -12.45 -2.60
C SER A 200 24.46 -11.15 -2.62
N HIS A 201 24.66 -10.25 -1.65
CA HIS A 201 23.83 -9.05 -1.47
C HIS A 201 24.56 -7.73 -1.76
N SER A 202 25.89 -7.74 -1.70
CA SER A 202 26.74 -6.55 -1.88
C SER A 202 26.53 -5.83 -3.22
N THR A 203 26.24 -6.56 -4.31
CA THR A 203 25.93 -5.96 -5.62
C THR A 203 24.68 -5.07 -5.55
N TRP A 204 23.63 -5.50 -4.85
CA TRP A 204 22.40 -4.72 -4.69
C TRP A 204 22.63 -3.47 -3.84
N VAL A 205 23.39 -3.61 -2.75
CA VAL A 205 23.78 -2.48 -1.89
C VAL A 205 24.63 -1.46 -2.67
N MET A 206 25.55 -1.93 -3.51
CA MET A 206 26.36 -1.08 -4.37
C MET A 206 25.50 -0.33 -5.40
N HIS A 207 24.55 -1.01 -6.05
CA HIS A 207 23.64 -0.41 -7.01
C HIS A 207 22.73 0.66 -6.36
N TRP A 208 22.24 0.38 -5.15
CA TRP A 208 21.49 1.34 -4.34
C TRP A 208 22.33 2.55 -3.91
N THR A 209 23.57 2.32 -3.51
CA THR A 209 24.50 3.40 -3.12
C THR A 209 24.76 4.33 -4.31
N ASN A 210 24.86 3.77 -5.51
CA ASN A 210 25.07 4.50 -6.77
C ASN A 210 23.78 5.00 -7.43
N ARG A 211 22.64 5.03 -6.74
CA ARG A 211 21.30 5.35 -7.29
C ARG A 211 21.22 6.62 -8.14
N TYR A 212 22.02 7.64 -7.84
CA TYR A 212 22.06 8.88 -8.62
C TYR A 212 22.46 8.66 -10.10
N HIS A 213 23.23 7.62 -10.41
CA HIS A 213 23.60 7.27 -11.79
C HIS A 213 22.46 6.62 -12.57
N TYR A 214 21.41 6.17 -11.89
CA TYR A 214 20.29 5.43 -12.47
C TYR A 214 19.00 6.25 -12.51
N VAL A 215 19.11 7.57 -12.32
CA VAL A 215 18.00 8.52 -12.46
C VAL A 215 17.67 8.65 -13.95
N LEU A 216 16.37 8.58 -14.28
CA LEU A 216 15.90 8.82 -15.64
C LEU A 216 16.44 10.15 -16.19
N SER A 217 17.11 10.09 -17.34
CA SER A 217 17.84 11.21 -17.95
C SER A 217 17.13 11.67 -19.22
N GLU A 218 16.04 12.43 -19.10
CA GLU A 218 15.37 13.09 -20.23
C GLU A 218 14.82 14.45 -19.78
N LEU A 219 14.54 15.35 -20.73
CA LEU A 219 13.77 16.56 -20.42
C LEU A 219 12.30 16.17 -20.21
N PRO A 220 11.64 16.64 -19.13
CA PRO A 220 10.21 16.49 -18.97
C PRO A 220 9.49 17.03 -20.21
N MET A 221 8.80 16.17 -20.93
CA MET A 221 8.06 16.54 -22.13
C MET A 221 6.57 16.25 -21.87
N PRO A 222 5.70 17.25 -21.97
CA PRO A 222 4.29 17.13 -21.59
C PRO A 222 3.43 16.36 -22.60
N SER A 223 4.03 15.57 -23.51
CA SER A 223 3.25 14.79 -24.48
C SER A 223 2.32 13.84 -23.73
N GLN A 224 1.02 14.10 -23.83
CA GLN A 224 -0.01 13.23 -23.26
C GLN A 224 -0.15 11.92 -24.06
N HIS A 225 0.32 11.92 -25.31
CA HIS A 225 0.22 10.77 -26.19
C HIS A 225 1.40 9.81 -25.98
N PRO A 226 1.12 8.49 -25.89
CA PRO A 226 2.15 7.48 -25.84
C PRO A 226 2.93 7.46 -27.16
N LEU A 227 4.23 7.17 -27.10
CA LEU A 227 5.04 7.01 -28.31
C LEU A 227 4.52 5.82 -29.12
N GLU A 228 4.45 5.98 -30.44
CA GLU A 228 4.03 4.91 -31.34
C GLU A 228 4.92 3.67 -31.19
N THR A 229 6.23 3.88 -31.00
CA THR A 229 7.20 2.81 -30.73
C THR A 229 6.92 2.07 -29.42
N TYR A 230 6.50 2.78 -28.37
CA TYR A 230 6.07 2.18 -27.11
C TYR A 230 4.78 1.37 -27.29
N MET A 231 3.77 1.92 -27.97
CA MET A 231 2.51 1.22 -28.20
C MET A 231 2.68 -0.02 -29.07
N TYR A 232 3.56 0.05 -30.08
CA TYR A 232 3.96 -1.10 -30.88
C TYR A 232 4.58 -2.18 -29.99
N TRP A 233 5.61 -1.84 -29.23
CA TRP A 233 6.26 -2.78 -28.30
C TRP A 233 5.27 -3.38 -27.30
N TYR A 234 4.41 -2.55 -26.69
CA TYR A 234 3.45 -2.98 -25.68
C TYR A 234 2.44 -3.98 -26.25
N ARG A 235 1.88 -3.68 -27.42
CA ARG A 235 0.95 -4.59 -28.12
C ARG A 235 1.65 -5.87 -28.61
N SER A 236 2.89 -5.77 -29.10
CA SER A 236 3.65 -6.95 -29.50
C SER A 236 3.97 -7.87 -28.31
N LYS A 237 4.24 -7.29 -27.13
CA LYS A 237 4.63 -8.04 -25.93
C LYS A 237 3.44 -8.63 -25.18
N TYR A 238 2.35 -7.85 -25.01
CA TYR A 238 1.23 -8.20 -24.14
C TYR A 238 -0.12 -8.31 -24.89
N GLY A 239 -0.17 -8.01 -26.19
CA GLY A 239 -1.43 -7.94 -26.93
C GLY A 239 -2.20 -9.27 -26.98
N TYR A 240 -1.51 -10.41 -26.89
CA TYR A 240 -2.16 -11.72 -26.79
C TYR A 240 -2.89 -11.89 -25.46
N ASP A 241 -2.29 -11.46 -24.34
CA ASP A 241 -2.85 -11.58 -22.99
C ASP A 241 -3.98 -10.57 -22.74
N LEU A 242 -3.93 -9.42 -23.41
CA LEU A 242 -4.93 -8.35 -23.30
C LEU A 242 -6.17 -8.58 -24.15
N ASN A 243 -6.13 -9.52 -25.11
CA ASN A 243 -7.25 -9.82 -26.00
C ASN A 243 -8.22 -10.82 -25.36
N LEU A 244 -8.91 -10.37 -24.31
CA LEU A 244 -9.85 -11.17 -23.52
C LEU A 244 -11.17 -11.49 -24.25
N SER A 245 -11.43 -10.86 -25.41
CA SER A 245 -12.70 -11.03 -26.15
C SER A 245 -12.92 -12.46 -26.67
N ASN A 246 -11.89 -13.30 -26.67
CA ASN A 246 -11.97 -14.70 -27.09
C ASN A 246 -12.09 -15.70 -25.92
N LEU A 247 -12.04 -15.25 -24.67
CA LEU A 247 -11.99 -16.13 -23.48
C LEU A 247 -13.20 -15.99 -22.54
N VAL A 248 -14.01 -14.95 -22.65
CA VAL A 248 -15.19 -14.78 -21.77
C VAL A 248 -16.32 -15.68 -22.28
N GLY A 249 -16.37 -16.91 -21.78
CA GLY A 249 -17.62 -17.66 -21.69
C GLY A 249 -18.56 -16.92 -20.76
N GLN A 250 -19.81 -16.78 -21.20
CA GLN A 250 -20.89 -16.12 -20.48
C GLN A 250 -21.05 -16.82 -19.11
N GLU A 251 -20.54 -16.21 -18.03
CA GLU A 251 -20.88 -16.66 -16.67
C GLU A 251 -22.39 -16.44 -16.50
N SER A 252 -23.14 -17.53 -16.34
CA SER A 252 -24.58 -17.52 -16.10
C SER A 252 -24.88 -16.91 -14.74
N ASP A 253 -25.87 -16.01 -14.68
CA ASP A 253 -26.37 -15.29 -13.50
C ASP A 253 -27.00 -16.18 -12.39
N ASP A 254 -26.67 -17.47 -12.30
CA ASP A 254 -27.33 -18.43 -11.41
C ASP A 254 -26.90 -18.34 -9.93
N ASP A 255 -25.80 -17.66 -9.61
CA ASP A 255 -25.32 -17.56 -8.22
C ASP A 255 -25.99 -16.45 -7.39
N ASN A 256 -26.98 -15.72 -7.96
CA ASN A 256 -27.62 -14.58 -7.28
C ASN A 256 -29.10 -14.79 -6.88
N GLN A 257 -29.63 -16.03 -6.94
CA GLN A 257 -31.04 -16.31 -6.62
C GLN A 257 -31.29 -17.09 -5.31
N ASN A 258 -30.42 -16.96 -4.30
CA ASN A 258 -30.69 -17.61 -3.00
C ASN A 258 -30.51 -16.65 -1.84
N MET A 259 -31.25 -15.53 -1.80
CA MET A 259 -31.63 -14.82 -0.55
C MET A 259 -32.82 -13.87 -0.82
N ASP A 260 -34.00 -14.42 -1.11
CA ASP A 260 -35.25 -13.67 -0.91
C ASP A 260 -36.45 -14.63 -0.72
N GLU A 261 -36.47 -15.37 0.38
CA GLU A 261 -37.70 -15.96 0.89
C GLU A 261 -37.74 -15.78 2.41
N GLY A 262 -38.46 -14.76 2.86
CA GLY A 262 -38.65 -14.53 4.29
C GLY A 262 -39.35 -13.23 4.65
N ASN A 263 -40.41 -12.85 3.94
CA ASN A 263 -41.41 -11.94 4.49
C ASN A 263 -42.78 -12.25 3.86
N GLN A 264 -43.58 -13.04 4.57
CA GLN A 264 -45.02 -13.09 4.37
C GLN A 264 -45.67 -12.57 5.64
N ASP A 265 -46.09 -11.31 5.59
CA ASP A 265 -47.00 -10.70 6.54
C ASP A 265 -48.34 -11.45 6.50
N MET A 266 -48.78 -11.94 7.65
CA MET A 266 -50.14 -12.41 7.90
C MET A 266 -50.76 -11.44 8.90
N ASP A 267 -51.52 -10.47 8.38
CA ASP A 267 -52.53 -9.76 9.15
C ASP A 267 -53.75 -10.67 9.28
N ASP A 268 -54.21 -10.92 10.51
CA ASP A 268 -55.64 -11.12 10.83
C ASP A 268 -55.86 -11.03 12.35
N ASP A 269 -56.51 -9.93 12.71
CA ASP A 269 -57.35 -9.58 13.87
C ASP A 269 -57.62 -10.62 14.99
N ALA A 270 -57.51 -10.18 16.26
CA ALA A 270 -58.67 -10.10 17.18
C ALA A 270 -58.30 -9.58 18.60
N GLU A 271 -59.11 -8.62 19.04
CA GLU A 271 -59.26 -8.05 20.39
C GLU A 271 -59.41 -9.08 21.54
N GLY A 272 -58.94 -8.73 22.75
CA GLY A 272 -59.32 -9.45 23.97
C GLY A 272 -58.53 -9.10 25.24
N MET A 273 -59.03 -8.11 25.99
CA MET A 273 -59.16 -8.01 27.46
C MET A 273 -58.17 -8.69 28.44
N ASP A 274 -57.81 -7.85 29.42
CA ASP A 274 -57.70 -8.10 30.88
C ASP A 274 -56.37 -8.53 31.55
N GLU A 275 -55.98 -7.65 32.48
CA GLU A 275 -55.41 -7.84 33.82
C GLU A 275 -54.90 -9.24 34.20
N ASP A 276 -53.69 -9.35 34.75
CA ASP A 276 -53.45 -9.24 36.19
C ASP A 276 -52.01 -9.66 36.58
N SER A 277 -51.46 -8.94 37.56
CA SER A 277 -50.57 -9.41 38.65
C SER A 277 -49.13 -9.93 38.44
N GLN A 278 -48.22 -9.14 39.04
CA GLN A 278 -47.28 -9.50 40.13
C GLN A 278 -45.91 -10.16 39.88
N ASP A 279 -44.92 -9.47 40.48
CA ASP A 279 -43.77 -9.95 41.26
C ASP A 279 -42.68 -10.80 40.59
N ALA A 280 -41.47 -10.26 40.51
CA ALA A 280 -40.40 -10.60 41.47
C ALA A 280 -39.08 -9.91 41.09
N ASP A 281 -38.49 -9.23 42.08
CA ASP A 281 -37.09 -8.81 42.08
C ASP A 281 -36.16 -9.98 41.80
N ASN A 282 -35.12 -9.76 40.99
CA ASN A 282 -33.88 -10.50 41.14
C ASN A 282 -32.70 -9.62 40.76
N ASP A 283 -32.07 -9.06 41.79
CA ASP A 283 -30.70 -8.58 41.75
C ASP A 283 -29.77 -9.72 41.30
N ASN A 284 -28.90 -9.47 40.32
CA ASN A 284 -27.60 -10.11 40.35
C ASN A 284 -26.52 -9.24 39.69
N GLU A 285 -25.49 -9.00 40.48
CA GLU A 285 -24.37 -8.08 40.32
C GLU A 285 -23.56 -8.29 39.03
N GLU A 286 -23.27 -7.17 38.36
CA GLU A 286 -22.24 -7.05 37.32
C GLU A 286 -20.86 -7.05 37.99
N LEU A 287 -20.11 -8.15 37.88
CA LEU A 287 -18.73 -8.25 38.37
C LEU A 287 -17.78 -7.47 37.44
N GLU A 288 -17.28 -6.33 37.92
CA GLU A 288 -16.13 -5.63 37.32
C GLU A 288 -14.84 -6.49 37.37
N PRO A 289 -14.01 -6.49 36.32
CA PRO A 289 -12.74 -7.20 36.33
C PRO A 289 -11.67 -6.48 37.19
N GLN A 290 -11.10 -7.22 38.15
CA GLN A 290 -10.03 -6.78 39.06
C GLN A 290 -8.70 -6.45 38.32
N PRO A 291 -7.88 -5.50 38.82
CA PRO A 291 -6.61 -5.12 38.22
C PRO A 291 -5.47 -6.12 38.54
N VAL A 292 -4.62 -6.37 37.54
CA VAL A 292 -3.44 -7.27 37.60
C VAL A 292 -2.31 -6.63 38.45
N PRO A 293 -1.65 -7.37 39.38
CA PRO A 293 -0.54 -6.85 40.17
C PRO A 293 0.79 -6.76 39.39
N PRO A 294 1.72 -5.88 39.79
CA PRO A 294 2.99 -5.66 39.08
C PRO A 294 4.00 -6.81 39.29
N PRO A 295 4.94 -7.02 38.35
CA PRO A 295 5.91 -8.11 38.42
C PRO A 295 6.97 -7.88 39.52
N THR A 296 7.30 -8.96 40.21
CA THR A 296 8.30 -9.06 41.28
C THR A 296 9.73 -8.88 40.78
N SER A 297 10.50 -8.06 41.51
CA SER A 297 11.93 -7.81 41.30
C SER A 297 12.77 -9.06 41.54
N ASN A 298 13.58 -9.48 40.56
CA ASN A 298 14.61 -10.51 40.76
C ASN A 298 15.82 -9.95 41.54
N PRO A 299 16.49 -10.75 42.38
CA PRO A 299 17.59 -10.31 43.23
C PRO A 299 18.89 -10.07 42.45
N ILE A 300 19.63 -9.06 42.93
CA ILE A 300 20.95 -8.60 42.48
C ILE A 300 21.99 -9.73 42.63
N PRO A 301 22.86 -10.00 41.62
CA PRO A 301 24.02 -10.87 41.81
C PRO A 301 25.08 -10.19 42.69
N GLN A 302 25.48 -10.87 43.77
CA GLN A 302 26.57 -10.46 44.66
C GLN A 302 27.91 -10.41 43.90
N GLU A 303 28.67 -9.34 44.13
CA GLU A 303 30.07 -9.24 43.72
C GLU A 303 30.92 -10.31 44.43
N HIS A 304 31.70 -11.07 43.66
CA HIS A 304 32.81 -11.86 44.18
C HIS A 304 34.07 -10.99 44.28
N PRO A 305 34.84 -11.03 45.38
CA PRO A 305 36.12 -10.34 45.45
C PRO A 305 37.17 -11.06 44.60
N GLN A 306 37.85 -10.32 43.72
CA GLN A 306 39.11 -10.76 43.10
C GLN A 306 40.19 -10.91 44.18
N PHE A 307 40.76 -12.11 44.29
CA PHE A 307 42.06 -12.30 44.91
C PHE A 307 43.15 -12.20 43.83
N SER A 308 44.14 -11.34 44.08
CA SER A 308 45.40 -11.28 43.36
C SER A 308 46.33 -12.41 43.80
N SER A 309 46.91 -13.14 42.85
CA SER A 309 48.31 -13.59 42.78
C SER A 309 48.56 -14.28 41.44
#